data_AF-A0A2V7JBH3-F1
#
_entry.id   AF-A0A2V7JBH3-F1
#
_cell.length_a   1.000
_cell.length_b   1.000
_cell.length_c   1.000
_cell.angle_alpha   90.00
_cell.angle_beta   90.00
_cell.angle_gamma   90.00
#
_symmetry.space_group_name_H-M   'P 1'
#
loop_
_entity.id
_entity.type
_entity.pdbx_description
1 polymer ?
#
loop_
_entity_poly.entity_id
_entity_poly.type
_entity_poly.pdbx_seq_one_letter_code
_entity_poly.pdbx_strand_id
1 'polypeptide(L)'
;MTENAVEFVLALHSHLPYVLNHGRWPHGSDWLCEAALDTYLPLLERLEELTAAGTPTPMTIGFTAVLANQLASPTFTREMDAFFAQRLAACDEAPAALNASGDAALVPLVGFWRSRFSRLQALFR
;
A
#
# COMPACT_ATOMS: atom_id res chain seq x y z
N MET A 1 -44.68 -0.80 1.21
CA MET A 1 -44.02 -0.43 2.46
C MET A 1 -42.60 -0.05 2.09
N THR A 2 -42.32 1.23 1.97
CA THR A 2 -40.93 1.71 1.79
C THR A 2 -40.28 1.57 3.16
N GLU A 3 -39.49 0.53 3.35
CA GLU A 3 -38.55 0.44 4.46
C GLU A 3 -37.75 1.76 4.49
N ASN A 4 -37.55 2.32 5.68
CA ASN A 4 -36.72 3.51 5.84
C ASN A 4 -35.31 3.18 5.33
N ALA A 5 -35.02 3.56 4.09
CA ALA A 5 -33.72 3.34 3.48
C ALA A 5 -32.70 4.18 4.25
N VAL A 6 -31.74 3.51 4.88
CA VAL A 6 -30.60 4.17 5.51
C VAL A 6 -29.59 4.48 4.42
N GLU A 7 -29.25 5.75 4.25
CA GLU A 7 -28.15 6.16 3.39
C GLU A 7 -26.82 5.93 4.13
N PHE A 8 -25.92 5.18 3.50
CA PHE A 8 -24.57 4.96 3.99
C PHE A 8 -23.58 5.72 3.11
N VAL A 9 -22.70 6.51 3.75
CA VAL A 9 -21.63 7.25 3.07
C VAL A 9 -20.29 6.81 3.64
N LEU A 10 -19.47 6.16 2.81
CA LEU A 10 -18.07 5.91 3.10
C LEU A 10 -17.22 7.07 2.57
N ALA A 11 -16.62 7.84 3.48
CA ALA A 11 -15.69 8.93 3.15
C ALA A 11 -14.30 8.61 3.72
N LEU A 12 -13.31 8.44 2.85
CA LEU A 12 -11.92 8.16 3.19
C LEU A 12 -11.09 9.44 3.05
N HIS A 13 -10.39 9.85 4.11
CA HIS A 13 -9.52 11.02 4.11
C HIS A 13 -8.05 10.60 4.12
N SER A 14 -7.34 10.89 3.04
CA SER A 14 -5.93 10.56 2.84
C SER A 14 -5.04 11.79 3.02
N HIS A 15 -4.12 11.72 3.99
CA HIS A 15 -3.20 12.80 4.30
C HIS A 15 -1.85 12.28 4.78
N LEU A 16 -0.78 12.92 4.29
CA LEU A 16 0.55 12.91 4.89
C LEU A 16 1.13 14.33 4.77
N PRO A 17 1.94 14.79 5.74
CA PRO A 17 2.72 16.01 5.55
C PRO A 17 3.73 15.84 4.40
N TYR A 18 4.38 16.94 4.01
CA TYR A 18 5.43 16.86 2.99
C TYR A 18 6.69 16.18 3.57
N VAL A 19 6.97 14.97 3.12
CA VAL A 19 8.07 14.11 3.61
C VAL A 19 9.15 13.83 2.56
N LEU A 20 8.83 13.99 1.26
CA LEU A 20 9.83 13.82 0.20
C LEU A 20 11.02 14.76 0.41
N ASN A 21 12.24 14.21 0.33
CA ASN A 21 13.51 14.93 0.58
C ASN A 21 13.71 15.44 2.02
N HIS A 22 12.88 15.05 2.98
CA HIS A 22 13.00 15.45 4.39
C HIS A 22 13.34 14.27 5.30
N GLY A 23 14.37 13.51 4.92
CA GLY A 23 14.73 12.25 5.58
C GLY A 23 14.00 11.05 4.97
N ARG A 24 14.47 9.86 5.32
CA ARG A 24 13.95 8.58 4.80
C ARG A 24 13.32 7.74 5.90
N TRP A 25 14.08 7.45 6.96
CA TRP A 25 13.68 6.65 8.11
C TRP A 25 14.21 7.28 9.41
N PRO A 26 13.51 7.19 10.56
CA PRO A 26 12.21 6.53 10.80
C PRO A 26 10.99 7.36 10.40
N HIS A 27 11.20 8.63 10.07
CA HIS A 27 10.19 9.58 9.63
C HIS A 27 10.70 10.22 8.33
N GLY A 28 9.95 10.11 7.23
CA GLY A 28 10.45 10.52 5.91
C GLY A 28 9.70 9.86 4.75
N SER A 29 10.39 9.69 3.61
CA SER A 29 9.82 9.08 2.40
C SER A 29 9.30 7.66 2.62
N ASP A 30 9.81 6.93 3.62
CA ASP A 30 9.29 5.59 3.94
C ASP A 30 7.81 5.64 4.35
N TRP A 31 7.35 6.67 5.06
CA TRP A 31 5.92 6.82 5.40
C TRP A 31 5.02 6.92 4.16
N LEU A 32 5.49 7.64 3.14
CA LEU A 32 4.76 7.77 1.88
C LEU A 32 4.73 6.43 1.12
N CYS A 33 5.84 5.68 1.14
CA CYS A 33 5.93 4.37 0.52
C CYS A 33 5.07 3.34 1.27
N GLU A 34 5.04 3.35 2.60
CA GLU A 34 4.18 2.51 3.44
C GLU A 34 2.70 2.81 3.18
N ALA A 35 2.31 4.09 3.13
CA ALA A 35 0.95 4.48 2.79
C ALA A 35 0.54 4.00 1.38
N ALA A 36 1.45 4.08 0.40
CA ALA A 36 1.20 3.57 -0.93
C ALA A 36 1.07 2.04 -0.96
N LEU A 37 2.01 1.32 -0.33
CA LEU A 37 2.07 -0.15 -0.34
C LEU A 37 0.92 -0.79 0.43
N ASP A 38 0.59 -0.25 1.59
CA ASP A 38 -0.33 -0.90 2.52
C ASP A 38 -1.74 -0.32 2.53
N THR A 39 -1.94 0.87 1.93
CA THR A 39 -3.27 1.51 1.84
C THR A 39 -3.71 1.76 0.40
N TYR A 40 -2.99 2.58 -0.37
CA TYR A 40 -3.50 3.07 -1.66
C TYR A 40 -3.52 2.00 -2.75
N LEU A 41 -2.44 1.22 -2.90
CA LEU A 41 -2.40 0.14 -3.90
C LEU A 41 -3.39 -1.00 -3.56
N PRO A 42 -3.51 -1.48 -2.30
CA PRO A 42 -4.54 -2.45 -1.96
C PRO A 42 -5.96 -1.94 -2.17
N LEU A 43 -6.23 -0.65 -1.88
CA LEU A 43 -7.53 -0.04 -2.15
C LEU A 43 -7.82 -0.02 -3.65
N LEU A 44 -6.85 0.40 -4.48
CA LEU A 44 -6.96 0.40 -5.93
C LEU A 44 -7.26 -1.01 -6.46
N GLU A 45 -6.51 -2.01 -6.02
CA GLU A 45 -6.73 -3.41 -6.42
C GLU A 45 -8.16 -3.88 -6.13
N ARG A 46 -8.69 -3.59 -4.93
CA ARG A 46 -10.07 -3.96 -4.57
C ARG A 46 -11.11 -3.20 -5.41
N LEU A 47 -10.87 -1.93 -5.71
CA LEU A 47 -11.77 -1.14 -6.55
C LEU A 47 -11.79 -1.65 -7.99
N GLU A 48 -10.65 -2.06 -8.54
CA GLU A 48 -10.57 -2.70 -9.86
C GLU A 48 -11.30 -4.04 -9.90
N GLU A 49 -11.15 -4.88 -8.86
CA GLU A 49 -11.87 -6.15 -8.74
C GLU A 49 -13.39 -5.96 -8.67
N LEU A 50 -13.87 -5.02 -7.86
CA LEU A 50 -15.29 -4.72 -7.72
C LEU A 50 -15.88 -4.15 -9.02
N THR A 51 -15.09 -3.32 -9.72
CA THR A 51 -15.44 -2.81 -11.05
C THR A 51 -15.56 -3.95 -12.06
N ALA A 52 -14.59 -4.87 -12.09
CA ALA A 52 -14.61 -6.03 -12.98
C ALA A 52 -15.79 -6.99 -12.69
N ALA A 53 -16.20 -7.08 -11.42
CA ALA A 53 -17.38 -7.85 -11.00
C ALA A 53 -18.72 -7.12 -11.25
N GLY A 54 -18.69 -5.89 -11.77
CA GLY A 54 -19.90 -5.08 -11.99
C GLY A 54 -20.62 -4.68 -10.68
N THR A 55 -19.90 -4.67 -9.56
CA THR A 55 -20.46 -4.33 -8.24
C THR A 55 -20.42 -2.82 -8.03
N PRO A 56 -21.56 -2.14 -7.81
CA PRO A 56 -21.57 -0.71 -7.49
C PRO A 56 -20.87 -0.41 -6.16
N THR A 57 -19.87 0.47 -6.18
CA THR A 57 -19.07 0.83 -5.00
C THR A 57 -19.04 2.35 -4.76
N PRO A 58 -20.17 2.98 -4.38
CA PRO A 58 -20.20 4.40 -4.11
C PRO A 58 -19.36 4.74 -2.88
N MET A 59 -18.34 5.57 -3.05
CA MET A 59 -17.52 6.10 -1.95
C MET A 59 -16.88 7.43 -2.35
N THR A 60 -16.46 8.19 -1.34
CA THR A 60 -15.67 9.42 -1.54
C THR A 60 -14.26 9.20 -1.01
N ILE A 61 -13.24 9.47 -1.83
CA ILE A 61 -11.83 9.42 -1.42
C ILE A 61 -11.23 10.80 -1.59
N GLY A 62 -10.84 11.43 -0.48
CA GLY A 62 -10.19 12.73 -0.46
C GLY A 62 -8.67 12.58 -0.35
N PHE A 63 -7.93 13.27 -1.21
CA PHE A 63 -6.49 13.43 -1.09
C PHE A 63 -6.18 14.89 -0.78
N THR A 64 -5.47 15.15 0.33
CA THR A 64 -4.98 16.51 0.59
C THR A 64 -4.00 16.95 -0.51
N ALA A 65 -4.01 18.24 -0.87
CA ALA A 65 -3.18 18.76 -1.96
C ALA A 65 -1.68 18.49 -1.76
N VAL A 66 -1.21 18.53 -0.51
CA VAL A 66 0.18 18.18 -0.16
C VAL A 66 0.51 16.71 -0.43
N LEU A 67 -0.42 15.79 -0.15
CA LEU A 67 -0.24 14.37 -0.45
C LEU A 67 -0.28 14.12 -1.96
N ALA A 68 -1.28 14.68 -2.66
CA ALA A 68 -1.44 14.52 -4.10
C ALA A 68 -0.18 14.98 -4.87
N ASN A 69 0.40 16.12 -4.48
CA ASN A 69 1.66 16.62 -5.06
C ASN A 69 2.83 15.64 -4.87
N GLN A 70 2.93 14.99 -3.71
CA GLN A 70 3.98 14.02 -3.45
C GLN A 70 3.80 12.74 -4.27
N LEU A 71 2.56 12.21 -4.33
CA LEU A 71 2.25 11.01 -5.11
C LEU A 71 2.48 11.20 -6.62
N ALA A 72 2.34 12.44 -7.13
CA ALA A 72 2.62 12.77 -8.53
C ALA A 72 4.12 13.04 -8.81
N SER A 73 4.98 13.02 -7.79
CA SER A 73 6.40 13.35 -7.95
C SER A 73 7.21 12.18 -8.54
N PRO A 74 8.07 12.41 -9.55
CA PRO A 74 9.01 11.39 -10.01
C PRO A 74 9.97 10.90 -8.91
N THR A 75 10.20 11.71 -7.88
CA THR A 75 10.99 11.29 -6.71
C THR A 75 10.27 10.21 -5.93
N PHE A 76 8.94 10.32 -5.74
CA PHE A 76 8.17 9.26 -5.10
C PHE A 76 8.25 7.95 -5.86
N THR A 77 8.15 7.96 -7.19
CA THR A 77 8.30 6.73 -8.00
C THR A 77 9.64 6.04 -7.74
N ARG A 78 10.75 6.80 -7.70
CA ARG A 78 12.08 6.24 -7.40
C ARG A 78 12.19 5.69 -5.97
N GLU A 79 11.64 6.40 -4.99
CA GLU A 79 11.59 5.93 -3.61
C GLU A 79 10.78 4.63 -3.50
N MET A 80 9.64 4.55 -4.19
CA MET A 80 8.78 3.37 -4.20
C MET A 80 9.45 2.16 -4.85
N ASP A 81 10.16 2.35 -5.98
CA ASP A 81 10.94 1.28 -6.62
C ASP A 81 12.03 0.73 -5.68
N ALA A 82 12.76 1.62 -5.01
CA ALA A 82 13.77 1.23 -4.02
C ALA A 82 13.13 0.52 -2.82
N PHE A 83 11.96 0.98 -2.38
CA PHE A 83 11.22 0.38 -1.27
C PHE A 83 10.73 -1.04 -1.61
N PHE A 84 10.16 -1.26 -2.81
CA PHE A 84 9.80 -2.61 -3.26
C PHE A 84 11.01 -3.54 -3.34
N ALA A 85 12.12 -3.07 -3.91
CA ALA A 85 13.36 -3.86 -4.00
C ALA A 85 13.85 -4.29 -2.61
N GLN A 86 13.81 -3.38 -1.63
CA GLN A 86 14.17 -3.68 -0.25
C GLN A 86 13.24 -4.72 0.39
N ARG A 87 11.92 -4.62 0.19
CA ARG A 87 10.95 -5.58 0.76
C ARG A 87 11.08 -6.97 0.15
N LEU A 88 11.37 -7.05 -1.14
CA LEU A 88 11.62 -8.33 -1.83
C LEU A 88 12.95 -8.96 -1.39
N ALA A 89 14.01 -8.17 -1.23
CA ALA A 89 15.28 -8.65 -0.66
C ALA A 89 15.09 -9.18 0.77
N ALA A 90 14.31 -8.48 1.61
CA ALA A 90 13.96 -8.97 2.93
C ALA A 90 13.22 -10.32 2.88
N CYS A 91 12.39 -10.57 1.84
CA CYS A 91 11.78 -11.87 1.63
C CYS A 91 12.79 -12.94 1.18
N ASP A 92 13.90 -12.59 0.53
CA ASP A 92 14.97 -13.54 0.17
C ASP A 92 15.76 -13.96 1.42
N GLU A 93 16.00 -13.02 2.33
CA GLU A 93 16.80 -13.23 3.54
C GLU A 93 16.02 -13.88 4.69
N ALA A 94 14.70 -13.60 4.77
CA ALA A 94 13.86 -13.99 5.90
C ALA A 94 13.88 -15.49 6.25
N PRO A 95 13.85 -16.46 5.31
CA PRO A 95 13.85 -17.87 5.68
C PRO A 95 15.07 -18.29 6.50
N ALA A 96 16.27 -17.83 6.13
CA ALA A 96 17.49 -18.15 6.87
C ALA A 96 17.47 -17.51 8.26
N ALA A 97 17.07 -16.24 8.36
CA ALA A 97 16.98 -15.51 9.62
C ALA A 97 15.96 -16.15 10.59
N LEU A 98 14.76 -16.49 10.10
CA LEU A 98 13.70 -17.11 10.89
C LEU A 98 14.08 -18.50 11.40
N ASN A 99 14.79 -19.30 10.60
CA ASN A 99 15.31 -20.58 11.08
C ASN A 99 16.37 -20.40 12.17
N ALA A 100 17.26 -19.41 12.04
CA ALA A 100 18.30 -19.13 13.02
C ALA A 100 17.75 -18.58 14.35
N SER A 101 16.66 -17.81 14.31
CA SER A 101 16.01 -17.25 15.52
C SER A 101 15.09 -18.23 16.25
N GLY A 102 14.83 -19.41 15.68
CA GLY A 102 13.86 -20.38 16.21
C GLY A 102 12.42 -20.15 15.76
N ASP A 103 12.18 -19.21 14.85
CA ASP A 103 10.87 -18.83 14.32
C ASP A 103 10.53 -19.55 13.00
N ALA A 104 11.03 -20.77 12.81
CA ALA A 104 10.85 -21.55 11.57
C ALA A 104 9.37 -21.73 11.17
N ALA A 105 8.45 -21.70 12.15
CA ALA A 105 7.01 -21.75 11.92
C ALA A 105 6.47 -20.56 11.10
N LEU A 106 7.19 -19.43 11.04
CA LEU A 106 6.81 -18.25 10.27
C LEU A 106 7.30 -18.26 8.82
N VAL A 107 8.18 -19.20 8.45
CA VAL A 107 8.73 -19.29 7.07
C VAL A 107 7.64 -19.29 5.98
N PRO A 108 6.47 -19.96 6.14
CA PRO A 108 5.40 -19.89 5.15
C PRO A 108 4.87 -18.47 4.88
N LEU A 109 4.94 -17.54 5.85
CA LEU A 109 4.50 -16.16 5.66
C LEU A 109 5.35 -15.39 4.64
N VAL A 110 6.61 -15.80 4.44
CA VAL A 110 7.49 -15.18 3.43
C VAL A 110 6.88 -15.31 2.03
N GLY A 111 6.25 -16.44 1.72
CA GLY A 111 5.56 -16.67 0.45
C GLY A 111 4.38 -15.72 0.25
N PHE A 112 3.58 -15.50 1.30
CA PHE A 112 2.48 -14.53 1.29
C PHE A 112 2.98 -13.12 1.00
N TRP A 113 4.00 -12.66 1.73
CA TRP A 113 4.54 -11.31 1.58
C TRP A 113 5.17 -11.08 0.22
N ARG A 114 5.96 -12.04 -0.28
CA ARG A 114 6.53 -11.96 -1.64
C ARG A 114 5.42 -11.85 -2.70
N SER A 115 4.41 -12.71 -2.63
CA SER A 115 3.29 -12.67 -3.59
C SER A 115 2.57 -11.32 -3.55
N ARG A 116 2.30 -10.80 -2.35
CA ARG A 116 1.69 -9.48 -2.15
C ARG A 116 2.55 -8.36 -2.75
N PHE A 117 3.84 -8.29 -2.40
CA PHE A 117 4.72 -7.24 -2.89
C PHE A 117 4.89 -7.28 -4.40
N SER A 118 5.07 -8.47 -5.00
CA SER A 118 5.18 -8.60 -6.46
C SER A 118 3.90 -8.18 -7.18
N ARG A 119 2.72 -8.54 -6.67
CA ARG A 119 1.44 -8.10 -7.25
C ARG A 119 1.26 -6.59 -7.17
N LEU A 120 1.50 -5.99 -6.00
CA LEU A 120 1.33 -4.54 -5.81
C LEU A 120 2.39 -3.74 -6.59
N GLN A 121 3.59 -4.29 -6.75
CA GLN A 121 4.61 -3.70 -7.63
C GLN A 121 4.19 -3.73 -9.10
N ALA A 122 3.52 -4.80 -9.54
CA ALA A 122 2.98 -4.87 -10.89
C ALA A 122 1.84 -3.87 -11.10
N LEU A 123 0.95 -3.70 -10.10
CA LEU A 123 -0.12 -2.70 -10.14
C LEU A 123 0.39 -1.25 -10.13
N PHE A 124 1.53 -1.00 -9.50
CA PHE A 124 2.14 0.32 -9.44
C PHE A 124 2.77 0.79 -10.77
N ARG A 125 3.08 -0.14 -11.68
CA ARG A 125 3.75 0.13 -12.96
C ARG A 125 2.77 0.36 -14.10
#